data_AF-A0A355BFA9-F1
#
_entry.id   AF-A0A355BFA9-F1
#
_cell.length_a   1.000
_cell.length_b   1.000
_cell.length_c   1.000
_cell.angle_alpha   90.00
_cell.angle_beta   90.00
_cell.angle_gamma   90.00
#
_symmetry.space_group_name_H-M   'P 1'
#
loop_
_entity.id
_entity.type
_entity.pdbx_description
1 polymer ?
#
loop_
_entity_poly.entity_id
_entity_poly.type
_entity_poly.pdbx_seq_one_letter_code
_entity_poly.pdbx_strand_id
1 'polypeptide(L)'
;ISPAEYQEIIDNPLKYPINPPYLYTQRLERLYDLARMVFVDDILGPKQKNVLTRFALALGFTPSNVSYIVDKALSLLRLHVDLDTFMYEMQNMNK
;
A
#
# COMPACT_ATOMS: atom_id res chain seq x y z
N ILE A 1 -4.88 14.07 -6.92
CA ILE A 1 -5.26 13.16 -8.03
C ILE A 1 -6.70 13.45 -8.41
N SER A 2 -7.00 13.49 -9.70
CA SER A 2 -8.36 13.66 -10.19
C SER A 2 -9.18 12.37 -9.97
N PRO A 3 -10.53 12.45 -9.92
CA PRO A 3 -11.38 11.26 -9.84
C PRO A 3 -11.15 10.27 -11.00
N ALA A 4 -10.82 10.77 -12.19
CA ALA A 4 -10.50 9.95 -13.34
C ALA A 4 -9.19 9.16 -13.17
N GLU A 5 -8.14 9.81 -12.65
CA GLU A 5 -6.87 9.13 -12.32
C GLU A 5 -7.05 8.10 -11.21
N TYR A 6 -7.87 8.40 -10.20
CA TYR A 6 -8.21 7.43 -9.14
C TYR A 6 -8.87 6.18 -9.74
N GLN A 7 -9.91 6.38 -10.58
CA GLN A 7 -10.63 5.28 -11.19
C GLN A 7 -9.72 4.44 -12.10
N GLU A 8 -8.83 5.09 -12.85
CA GLU A 8 -7.84 4.40 -13.69
C GLU A 8 -6.86 3.55 -12.88
N ILE A 9 -6.41 4.03 -11.71
CA ILE A 9 -5.55 3.26 -10.79
C ILE A 9 -6.30 2.04 -10.24
N ILE A 10 -7.58 2.18 -9.93
CA ILE A 10 -8.42 1.06 -9.47
C ILE A 10 -8.61 0.03 -10.58
N ASP A 11 -8.84 0.48 -11.82
CA ASP A 11 -9.15 -0.39 -12.96
C ASP A 11 -7.89 -1.08 -13.52
N ASN A 12 -6.75 -0.38 -13.54
CA ASN A 12 -5.48 -0.93 -14.00
C ASN A 12 -4.29 -0.50 -13.12
N PRO A 13 -4.18 -1.05 -11.90
CA PRO A 13 -3.13 -0.66 -10.96
C PRO A 13 -1.72 -0.94 -11.47
N LEU A 14 -1.53 -1.89 -12.40
CA LEU A 14 -0.23 -2.25 -12.96
C LEU A 14 0.12 -1.47 -14.24
N LYS A 15 -0.74 -0.53 -14.67
CA LYS A 15 -0.49 0.29 -15.87
C LYS A 15 0.78 1.13 -15.76
N TYR A 16 1.15 1.50 -14.54
CA TYR A 16 2.39 2.22 -14.24
C TYR A 16 3.47 1.21 -13.87
N PRO A 17 4.67 1.27 -14.51
CA PRO A 17 5.75 0.35 -14.21
C PRO A 17 6.15 0.50 -12.74
N ILE A 18 5.85 -0.53 -11.96
CA ILE A 18 6.34 -0.70 -10.60
C ILE A 18 7.77 -1.23 -10.76
N ASN A 19 8.77 -0.35 -10.71
CA ASN A 19 10.14 -0.79 -10.55
C ASN A 19 10.28 -1.30 -9.11
N PRO A 20 10.41 -2.62 -8.87
CA PRO A 20 10.51 -3.13 -7.51
C PRO A 20 11.81 -2.61 -6.92
N PRO A 21 11.76 -1.81 -5.83
CA PRO A 21 12.97 -1.32 -5.23
C PRO A 21 13.73 -2.49 -4.56
N TYR A 22 15.06 -2.42 -4.61
CA TYR A 22 15.92 -3.50 -4.11
C TYR A 22 15.83 -3.65 -2.58
N LEU A 23 15.66 -2.53 -1.86
CA LEU A 23 15.67 -2.51 -0.41
C LEU A 23 14.26 -2.70 0.19
N TYR A 24 14.19 -3.41 1.32
CA TYR A 24 12.94 -3.60 2.06
C TYR A 24 12.30 -2.27 2.50
N THR A 25 13.11 -1.32 2.97
CA THR A 25 12.64 0.02 3.38
C THR A 25 11.99 0.77 2.22
N GLN A 26 12.60 0.75 1.04
CA GLN A 26 12.03 1.37 -0.15
C GLN A 26 10.73 0.69 -0.59
N ARG A 27 10.57 -0.64 -0.39
CA ARG A 27 9.29 -1.32 -0.63
C ARG A 27 8.20 -0.82 0.31
N LEU A 28 8.53 -0.54 1.57
CA LEU A 28 7.59 0.02 2.54
C LEU A 28 7.21 1.48 2.21
N GLU A 29 8.17 2.32 1.81
CA GLU A 29 7.90 3.68 1.34
C GLU A 29 6.94 3.67 0.15
N ARG A 30 7.20 2.80 -0.84
CA ARG A 30 6.30 2.64 -1.99
C ARG A 30 4.94 2.11 -1.61
N LEU A 31 4.88 1.19 -0.65
CA LEU A 31 3.61 0.71 -0.11
C LEU A 31 2.82 1.85 0.52
N TYR A 32 3.45 2.73 1.31
CA TYR A 32 2.81 3.91 1.89
C TYR A 32 2.23 4.84 0.82
N ASP A 33 3.02 5.18 -0.21
CA ASP A 33 2.56 6.04 -1.29
C ASP A 33 1.37 5.45 -2.05
N LEU A 34 1.46 4.16 -2.44
CA LEU A 34 0.37 3.49 -3.15
C LEU A 34 -0.87 3.32 -2.27
N ALA A 35 -0.68 3.01 -0.99
CA ALA A 35 -1.78 2.87 -0.05
C ALA A 35 -2.53 4.19 0.14
N ARG A 36 -1.84 5.34 0.19
CA ARG A 36 -2.48 6.68 0.20
C ARG A 36 -3.24 7.00 -1.10
N MET A 37 -2.77 6.53 -2.25
CA MET A 37 -3.49 6.71 -3.52
C MET A 37 -4.77 5.86 -3.59
N VAL A 38 -4.78 4.69 -2.97
CA VAL A 38 -5.94 3.78 -2.94
C VAL A 38 -6.94 4.19 -1.85
N PHE A 39 -6.44 4.74 -0.75
CA PHE A 39 -7.21 5.20 0.42
C PHE A 39 -7.63 6.67 0.29
N VAL A 40 -8.49 6.96 -0.68
CA VAL A 40 -9.11 8.28 -0.86
C VAL A 40 -10.48 8.29 -0.16
N ASP A 41 -10.81 9.39 0.51
CA ASP A 41 -12.06 9.65 1.23
C ASP A 41 -12.38 8.70 2.41
N ASP A 42 -11.36 8.13 3.06
CA ASP A 42 -11.49 7.17 4.17
C ASP A 42 -12.32 5.90 3.85
N ILE A 43 -12.59 5.64 2.57
CA ILE A 43 -13.38 4.48 2.14
C ILE A 43 -12.48 3.24 2.09
N LEU A 44 -12.56 2.43 3.13
CA LEU A 44 -11.95 1.11 3.22
C LEU A 44 -12.97 0.04 2.80
N GLY A 45 -12.79 -0.54 1.62
CA GLY A 45 -13.64 -1.60 1.09
C GLY A 45 -12.86 -2.82 0.59
N PRO A 46 -13.56 -3.94 0.28
CA PRO A 46 -12.94 -5.16 -0.23
C PRO A 46 -12.14 -4.93 -1.52
N LYS A 47 -12.58 -3.99 -2.37
CA LYS A 47 -11.89 -3.62 -3.61
C LYS A 47 -10.55 -2.94 -3.34
N GLN A 48 -10.50 -1.97 -2.43
CA GLN A 48 -9.27 -1.27 -2.05
C GLN A 48 -8.24 -2.24 -1.46
N LYS A 49 -8.67 -3.14 -0.57
CA LYS A 49 -7.80 -4.19 -0.01
C LYS A 49 -7.23 -5.10 -1.11
N ASN A 50 -8.05 -5.49 -2.10
CA ASN A 50 -7.60 -6.31 -3.22
C ASN A 50 -6.55 -5.58 -4.08
N VAL A 51 -6.79 -4.31 -4.42
CA VAL A 51 -5.86 -3.48 -5.18
C VAL A 51 -4.53 -3.32 -4.44
N LEU A 52 -4.56 -2.99 -3.15
CA LEU A 52 -3.35 -2.83 -2.35
C LEU A 52 -2.58 -4.15 -2.18
N THR A 53 -3.28 -5.28 -2.12
CA THR A 53 -2.65 -6.62 -2.12
C THR A 53 -1.89 -6.88 -3.42
N ARG A 54 -2.48 -6.53 -4.57
CA ARG A 54 -1.79 -6.65 -5.87
C ARG A 54 -0.56 -5.76 -5.94
N PHE A 55 -0.64 -4.54 -5.41
CA PHE A 55 0.51 -3.65 -5.31
C PHE A 55 1.63 -4.21 -4.43
N ALA A 56 1.28 -4.71 -3.24
CA ALA A 56 2.26 -5.31 -2.34
C ALA A 56 2.97 -6.53 -2.97
N LEU A 57 2.23 -7.40 -3.67
CA LEU A 57 2.83 -8.49 -4.43
C LEU A 57 3.78 -7.98 -5.53
N ALA A 58 3.37 -6.97 -6.30
CA ALA A 58 4.19 -6.38 -7.36
C ALA A 58 5.44 -5.66 -6.83
N LEU A 59 5.37 -5.10 -5.61
CA LEU A 59 6.53 -4.54 -4.91
C LEU A 59 7.49 -5.62 -4.40
N GLY A 60 7.12 -6.92 -4.46
CA GLY A 60 7.96 -8.02 -4.05
C GLY A 60 7.84 -8.39 -2.57
N PHE A 61 6.70 -8.11 -1.92
CA PHE A 61 6.38 -8.72 -0.62
C PHE A 61 5.97 -10.19 -0.81
N THR A 62 6.25 -11.01 0.21
CA THR A 62 6.04 -12.45 0.12
C THR A 62 4.54 -12.80 0.16
N PRO A 63 4.03 -13.67 -0.74
CA PRO A 63 2.61 -14.04 -0.74
C PRO A 63 2.09 -14.60 0.60
N SER A 64 2.94 -15.29 1.36
CA SER A 64 2.56 -15.90 2.64
C SER A 64 2.26 -14.87 3.74
N ASN A 65 2.80 -13.66 3.67
CA ASN A 65 2.60 -12.61 4.69
C ASN A 65 1.95 -11.33 4.13
N VAL A 66 1.66 -11.27 2.83
CA VAL A 66 1.15 -10.06 2.18
C VAL A 66 -0.16 -9.55 2.78
N SER A 67 -1.07 -10.45 3.19
CA SER A 67 -2.33 -10.03 3.82
C SER A 67 -2.08 -9.28 5.12
N TYR A 68 -1.14 -9.76 5.94
CA TYR A 68 -0.80 -9.14 7.22
C TYR A 68 -0.13 -7.77 7.03
N ILE A 69 0.76 -7.67 6.04
CA ILE A 69 1.41 -6.42 5.64
C ILE A 69 0.36 -5.38 5.20
N VAL A 70 -0.56 -5.78 4.33
CA VAL A 70 -1.63 -4.91 3.82
C VAL A 70 -2.57 -4.48 4.94
N ASP A 71 -2.97 -5.40 5.81
CA ASP A 71 -3.89 -5.10 6.92
C ASP A 71 -3.28 -4.09 7.91
N LYS A 72 -2.01 -4.26 8.28
CA LYS A 72 -1.32 -3.27 9.14
C LYS A 72 -1.16 -1.94 8.41
N ALA A 73 -0.74 -1.92 7.14
CA ALA A 73 -0.62 -0.69 6.38
C ALA A 73 -1.93 0.11 6.32
N LEU A 74 -3.06 -0.56 6.08
CA LEU A 74 -4.38 0.07 6.07
C LEU A 74 -4.79 0.60 7.45
N SER A 75 -4.47 -0.13 8.53
CA SER A 75 -4.76 0.35 9.89
C SER A 75 -3.99 1.63 10.23
N LEU A 76 -2.73 1.73 9.80
CA LEU A 76 -1.88 2.90 10.02
C LEU A 76 -2.39 4.11 9.23
N LEU A 77 -2.82 3.90 7.99
CA LEU A 77 -3.42 4.98 7.19
C LEU A 77 -4.73 5.49 7.79
N ARG A 78 -5.56 4.61 8.35
CA ARG A 78 -6.78 5.00 9.06
C ARG A 78 -6.50 5.85 10.31
N LEU A 79 -5.32 5.68 10.92
CA LEU A 79 -4.85 6.50 12.03
C LEU A 79 -4.19 7.81 11.57
N HIS A 80 -4.15 8.08 10.25
CA HIS A 80 -3.52 9.24 9.63
C HIS A 80 -2.06 9.45 10.08
N VAL A 81 -1.33 8.37 10.34
CA VAL A 81 0.08 8.47 10.72
C VAL A 81 0.93 8.98 9.55
N ASP A 82 2.00 9.70 9.85
CA ASP A 82 2.95 10.16 8.85
C ASP A 82 3.86 9.03 8.34
N LEU A 83 4.70 9.35 7.34
CA LEU A 83 5.62 8.38 6.73
C LEU A 83 6.59 7.81 7.76
N ASP A 84 7.16 8.63 8.63
CA ASP A 84 8.16 8.20 9.61
C ASP A 84 7.55 7.19 10.59
N THR A 85 6.36 7.48 11.10
CA THR A 85 5.60 6.57 11.97
C THR A 85 5.20 5.30 11.24
N PHE A 86 4.70 5.41 10.01
CA PHE A 86 4.37 4.25 9.18
C PHE A 86 5.58 3.32 9.00
N MET A 87 6.73 3.90 8.65
CA MET A 87 7.97 3.17 8.43
C MET A 87 8.45 2.46 9.70
N TYR A 88 8.39 3.16 10.84
CA TYR A 88 8.71 2.57 12.14
C TYR A 88 7.80 1.39 12.45
N GLU A 89 6.49 1.56 12.37
CA GLU A 89 5.50 0.53 12.70
C GLU A 89 5.60 -0.71 11.79
N MET A 90 5.86 -0.50 10.49
CA MET A 90 5.99 -1.57 9.50
C MET A 90 7.33 -2.32 9.58
N GLN A 91 8.39 -1.70 10.12
CA GLN A 91 9.64 -2.41 10.41
C GLN A 91 9.58 -3.20 11.71
N ASN A 92 8.70 -2.78 12.64
CA ASN A 92 8.55 -3.36 13.96
C ASN A 92 7.27 -4.18 14.12
N MET A 93 6.72 -4.73 13.03
CA MET A 93 5.43 -5.46 13.04
C MET A 93 5.39 -6.68 13.96
N ASN A 94 6.54 -7.30 14.22
CA ASN A 94 6.64 -8.53 15.02
C ASN A 94 7.07 -8.28 16.47
N LYS A 95 7.07 -7.03 16.93
CA LYS A 95 7.36 -6.69 18.32
C LYS A 95 6.10 -6.72 19.18
#